data_AF-A0A2S8YMD3-F1
#
_entry.id   AF-A0A2S8YMD3-F1
#
_cell.length_a   1.000
_cell.length_b   1.000
_cell.length_c   1.000
_cell.angle_alpha   90.00
_cell.angle_beta   90.00
_cell.angle_gamma   90.00
#
_symmetry.space_group_name_H-M   'P 1'
#
loop_
_entity.id
_entity.type
_entity.pdbx_description
1 polymer ?
#
loop_
_entity_poly.entity_id
_entity_poly.type
_entity_poly.pdbx_seq_one_letter_code
_entity_poly.pdbx_strand_id
1 'polypeptide(L)'
;MQYQNPERLQAVVLDWAGTVVDFGSFAPTQIFVEAFAEFGVAVSLEEARGPMGMGKWDHIRTLCDQPQIAERYRLVFGRNPSDDDVTAIYNRFMPLQIEKIAEHSALIPGALQAIAQLREQGLKIGSCSGYPKVVMEKVVELAQRNGYVADHVVATDETPNGRPWPAQALANVIALGIDDVAACVKVDDTWPGILEGRKAGMWTVALTCSGNALGLTYEAYKALPLDILEQERARIGRMFEGSRPHYLIDTIAELPAVIEDINTRLARGEMPQAQ
;
A
#
# COMPACT_ATOMS: atom_id res chain seq x y z
N MET A 1 28.22 -16.68 20.07
CA MET A 1 27.42 -15.75 19.27
C MET A 1 26.65 -14.86 20.23
N GLN A 2 26.85 -13.55 20.18
CA GLN A 2 26.07 -12.57 20.94
C GLN A 2 25.22 -11.81 19.93
N TYR A 3 23.98 -11.51 20.29
CA TYR A 3 23.12 -10.68 19.45
C TYR A 3 23.66 -9.25 19.38
N GLN A 4 23.57 -8.65 18.20
CA GLN A 4 23.92 -7.26 17.94
C GLN A 4 22.78 -6.64 17.16
N ASN A 5 22.35 -5.45 17.58
CA ASN A 5 21.36 -4.68 16.83
C ASN A 5 21.91 -4.31 15.45
N PRO A 6 21.06 -4.19 14.42
CA PRO A 6 21.50 -3.69 13.13
C PRO A 6 21.90 -2.21 13.25
N GLU A 7 23.01 -1.84 12.61
CA GLU A 7 23.50 -0.45 12.58
C GLU A 7 23.02 0.32 11.33
N ARG A 8 22.43 -0.39 10.36
CA ARG A 8 21.92 0.17 9.10
C ARG A 8 20.80 -0.69 8.54
N LEU A 9 19.99 -0.09 7.68
CA LEU A 9 18.99 -0.80 6.89
C LEU A 9 19.66 -1.70 5.83
N GLN A 10 18.98 -2.81 5.55
CA GLN A 10 19.36 -3.81 4.56
C GLN A 10 18.30 -3.97 3.46
N ALA A 11 17.03 -3.66 3.76
CA ALA A 11 15.96 -3.77 2.78
C ALA A 11 14.85 -2.74 2.97
N VAL A 12 14.20 -2.43 1.84
CA VAL A 12 12.95 -1.69 1.78
C VAL A 12 11.87 -2.61 1.25
N VAL A 13 10.71 -2.64 1.92
CA VAL A 13 9.51 -3.33 1.44
C VAL A 13 8.51 -2.29 0.98
N LEU A 14 8.35 -2.17 -0.34
CA LEU A 14 7.49 -1.17 -0.97
C LEU A 14 6.07 -1.73 -1.19
N ASP A 15 5.06 -0.91 -0.98
CA ASP A 15 3.76 -1.11 -1.65
C ASP A 15 3.82 -0.72 -3.13
N TRP A 16 2.75 -0.97 -3.88
CA TRP A 16 2.62 -0.68 -5.30
C TRP A 16 1.77 0.55 -5.60
N ALA A 17 0.45 0.47 -5.50
CA ALA A 17 -0.49 1.46 -6.02
C ALA A 17 -0.68 2.63 -5.04
N GLY A 18 -0.19 3.81 -5.40
CA GLY A 18 -0.04 4.95 -4.52
C GLY A 18 1.36 5.08 -3.89
N THR A 19 2.25 4.11 -4.17
CA THR A 19 3.61 4.07 -3.61
C THR A 19 4.71 4.08 -4.68
N VAL A 20 4.71 3.12 -5.61
CA VAL A 20 5.65 3.08 -6.74
C VAL A 20 4.96 3.39 -8.06
N VAL A 21 3.70 2.99 -8.20
CA VAL A 21 2.86 3.20 -9.40
C VAL A 21 1.53 3.82 -9.01
N ASP A 22 0.73 4.27 -9.99
CA ASP A 22 -0.64 4.74 -9.79
C ASP A 22 -0.74 5.92 -8.80
N PHE A 23 -0.31 7.12 -9.24
CA PHE A 23 -0.42 8.32 -8.41
C PHE A 23 -1.90 8.61 -8.10
N GLY A 24 -2.25 8.59 -6.80
CA GLY A 24 -3.61 8.73 -6.28
C GLY A 24 -4.35 7.40 -6.05
N SER A 25 -3.75 6.26 -6.38
CA SER A 25 -4.29 4.91 -6.15
C SER A 25 -5.72 4.76 -6.74
N PHE A 26 -5.87 5.05 -8.03
CA PHE A 26 -7.17 5.04 -8.72
C PHE A 26 -7.55 3.68 -9.28
N ALA A 27 -6.59 2.84 -9.65
CA ALA A 27 -6.84 1.53 -10.26
C ALA A 27 -7.78 0.65 -9.44
N PRO A 28 -7.65 0.51 -8.12
CA PRO A 28 -8.56 -0.35 -7.36
C PRO A 28 -9.91 0.31 -7.06
N THR A 29 -9.93 1.64 -6.85
CA THR A 29 -11.13 2.35 -6.39
C THR A 29 -12.22 2.40 -7.45
N GLN A 30 -11.86 2.69 -8.70
CA GLN A 30 -12.80 2.72 -9.82
C GLN A 30 -13.41 1.33 -10.08
N ILE A 31 -12.60 0.27 -9.97
CA ILE A 31 -13.06 -1.10 -10.21
C ILE A 31 -14.02 -1.57 -9.12
N PHE A 32 -13.87 -1.15 -7.86
CA PHE A 32 -14.89 -1.45 -6.84
C PHE A 32 -16.22 -0.80 -7.18
N VAL A 33 -16.22 0.48 -7.58
CA VAL A 33 -17.46 1.18 -7.97
C VAL A 33 -18.16 0.45 -9.12
N GLU A 34 -17.40 0.04 -10.15
CA GLU A 34 -17.94 -0.70 -11.28
C GLU A 34 -18.45 -2.10 -10.90
N ALA A 35 -17.66 -2.85 -10.14
CA ALA A 35 -18.04 -4.20 -9.72
C ALA A 35 -19.33 -4.20 -8.90
N PHE A 36 -19.50 -3.27 -7.96
CA PHE A 36 -20.74 -3.14 -7.18
C PHE A 36 -21.93 -2.69 -8.06
N ALA A 37 -21.70 -1.79 -9.01
CA ALA A 37 -22.74 -1.29 -9.92
C ALA A 37 -23.36 -2.41 -10.78
N GLU A 38 -22.58 -3.44 -11.15
CA GLU A 38 -23.11 -4.60 -11.87
C GLU A 38 -24.10 -5.45 -11.06
N PHE A 39 -24.02 -5.37 -9.73
CA PHE A 39 -25.00 -5.98 -8.82
C PHE A 39 -26.13 -5.00 -8.47
N GLY A 40 -26.21 -3.84 -9.12
CA GLY A 40 -27.21 -2.81 -8.86
C GLY A 40 -26.97 -2.02 -7.58
N VAL A 41 -25.79 -2.14 -6.96
CA VAL A 41 -25.46 -1.47 -5.70
C VAL A 41 -24.52 -0.30 -5.98
N ALA A 42 -24.97 0.92 -5.71
CA ALA A 42 -24.14 2.10 -5.88
C ALA A 42 -23.13 2.23 -4.72
N VAL A 43 -21.85 2.42 -5.05
CA VAL A 43 -20.76 2.74 -4.13
C VAL A 43 -20.04 3.98 -4.67
N SER A 44 -19.72 4.95 -3.81
CA SER A 44 -18.96 6.14 -4.20
C SER A 44 -17.45 5.86 -4.22
N LEU A 45 -16.67 6.69 -4.91
CA LEU A 45 -15.20 6.61 -4.84
C LEU A 45 -14.68 6.80 -3.40
N GLU A 46 -15.30 7.69 -2.63
CA GLU A 46 -14.93 7.92 -1.23
C GLU A 46 -15.16 6.68 -0.37
N GLU A 47 -16.31 6.02 -0.53
CA GLU A 47 -16.63 4.77 0.17
C GLU A 47 -15.64 3.66 -0.20
N ALA A 48 -15.34 3.50 -1.50
CA ALA A 48 -14.37 2.52 -2.01
C ALA A 48 -12.93 2.77 -1.54
N ARG A 49 -12.57 4.00 -1.17
CA ARG A 49 -11.23 4.33 -0.63
C ARG A 49 -11.04 3.93 0.83
N GLY A 50 -12.13 3.79 1.60
CA GLY A 50 -12.07 3.55 3.04
C GLY A 50 -11.21 2.36 3.46
N PRO A 51 -11.45 1.14 2.94
CA PRO A 51 -10.69 -0.06 3.29
C PRO A 51 -9.48 -0.33 2.38
N MET A 52 -8.92 0.69 1.73
CA MET A 52 -7.80 0.48 0.80
C MET A 52 -6.57 -0.12 1.48
N GLY A 53 -5.85 -0.95 0.73
CA GLY A 53 -4.66 -1.68 1.21
C GLY A 53 -4.95 -3.10 1.70
N MET A 54 -6.19 -3.44 2.05
CA MET A 54 -6.59 -4.80 2.42
C MET A 54 -6.56 -5.76 1.20
N GLY A 55 -6.57 -7.07 1.48
CA GLY A 55 -6.88 -8.08 0.47
C GLY A 55 -8.25 -7.79 -0.17
N LYS A 56 -8.39 -8.04 -1.47
CA LYS A 56 -9.57 -7.60 -2.23
C LYS A 56 -10.89 -8.21 -1.73
N TRP A 57 -10.89 -9.46 -1.29
CA TRP A 57 -12.07 -10.07 -0.69
C TRP A 57 -12.44 -9.38 0.64
N ASP A 58 -11.46 -9.20 1.53
CA ASP A 58 -11.66 -8.51 2.82
C ASP A 58 -12.11 -7.05 2.63
N HIS A 59 -11.61 -6.39 1.60
CA HIS A 59 -12.04 -5.05 1.21
C HIS A 59 -13.52 -5.04 0.85
N ILE A 60 -13.98 -5.95 -0.02
CA ILE A 60 -15.40 -6.06 -0.43
C ILE A 60 -16.28 -6.40 0.78
N ARG A 61 -15.87 -7.35 1.63
CA ARG A 61 -16.58 -7.66 2.89
C ARG A 61 -16.72 -6.42 3.76
N THR A 62 -15.63 -5.67 3.94
CA THR A 62 -15.63 -4.43 4.74
C THR A 62 -16.56 -3.37 4.15
N LEU A 63 -16.61 -3.22 2.82
CA LEU A 63 -17.60 -2.36 2.16
C LEU A 63 -19.02 -2.85 2.41
N CYS A 64 -19.29 -4.15 2.25
CA CYS A 64 -20.59 -4.76 2.51
C CYS A 64 -21.06 -4.63 3.97
N ASP A 65 -20.14 -4.47 4.92
CA ASP A 65 -20.44 -4.24 6.35
C ASP A 65 -20.72 -2.77 6.68
N GLN A 66 -20.45 -1.84 5.77
CA GLN A 66 -20.81 -0.44 5.99
C GLN A 66 -22.34 -0.29 5.97
N PRO A 67 -22.95 0.33 7.00
CA PRO A 67 -24.42 0.38 7.12
C PRO A 67 -25.13 0.94 5.89
N GLN A 68 -24.54 1.93 5.23
CA GLN A 68 -25.13 2.57 4.04
C GLN A 68 -25.09 1.64 2.81
N ILE A 69 -24.00 0.90 2.61
CA ILE A 69 -23.84 -0.04 1.49
C ILE A 69 -24.70 -1.29 1.75
N ALA A 70 -24.72 -1.80 2.99
CA ALA A 70 -25.58 -2.91 3.40
C ALA A 70 -27.06 -2.59 3.15
N GLU A 71 -27.50 -1.36 3.44
CA GLU A 71 -28.87 -0.93 3.16
C GLU A 71 -29.17 -0.86 1.65
N ARG A 72 -28.26 -0.29 0.85
CA ARG A 72 -28.41 -0.28 -0.62
C ARG A 72 -28.48 -1.71 -1.18
N TYR A 73 -27.67 -2.62 -0.67
CA TYR A 73 -27.71 -4.02 -1.03
C TYR A 73 -29.05 -4.68 -0.64
N ARG A 74 -29.54 -4.41 0.56
CA ARG A 74 -30.85 -4.91 1.04
C ARG A 74 -32.01 -4.42 0.19
N LEU A 75 -31.96 -3.18 -0.32
CA LEU A 75 -32.99 -2.65 -1.23
C LEU A 75 -33.04 -3.40 -2.57
N VAL A 76 -31.90 -3.92 -3.05
CA VAL A 76 -31.82 -4.66 -4.31
C VAL A 76 -32.18 -6.14 -4.13
N PHE A 77 -31.66 -6.78 -3.07
CA PHE A 77 -31.73 -8.24 -2.91
C PHE A 77 -32.68 -8.72 -1.78
N GLY A 78 -33.25 -7.81 -0.99
CA GLY A 78 -34.18 -8.13 0.10
C GLY A 78 -33.52 -8.72 1.36
N ARG A 79 -32.19 -8.79 1.41
CA ARG A 79 -31.41 -9.36 2.52
C ARG A 79 -30.04 -8.69 2.62
N ASN A 80 -29.33 -8.89 3.74
CA ASN A 80 -27.96 -8.43 3.89
C ASN A 80 -26.98 -9.27 3.04
N PRO A 81 -25.81 -8.70 2.66
CA PRO A 81 -24.76 -9.44 1.94
C PRO A 81 -24.16 -10.57 2.79
N SER A 82 -24.16 -11.77 2.26
CA SER A 82 -23.46 -12.95 2.77
C SER A 82 -22.06 -13.09 2.17
N ASP A 83 -21.26 -14.03 2.69
CA ASP A 83 -19.92 -14.29 2.16
C ASP A 83 -19.94 -14.84 0.73
N ASP A 84 -21.02 -15.52 0.33
CA ASP A 84 -21.23 -15.95 -1.05
C ASP A 84 -21.42 -14.74 -1.99
N ASP A 85 -22.09 -13.69 -1.52
CA ASP A 85 -22.27 -12.46 -2.30
C ASP A 85 -20.97 -11.66 -2.42
N VAL A 86 -20.20 -11.59 -1.33
CA VAL A 86 -18.84 -11.00 -1.35
C VAL A 86 -17.98 -11.74 -2.35
N THR A 87 -18.04 -13.07 -2.35
CA THR A 87 -17.32 -13.92 -3.32
C THR A 87 -17.80 -13.69 -4.75
N ALA A 88 -19.10 -13.50 -4.98
CA ALA A 88 -19.63 -13.19 -6.30
C ALA A 88 -19.13 -11.83 -6.81
N ILE A 89 -19.15 -10.79 -5.97
CA ILE A 89 -18.62 -9.46 -6.31
C ILE A 89 -17.11 -9.56 -6.57
N TYR A 90 -16.38 -10.30 -5.74
CA TYR A 90 -14.94 -10.54 -5.92
C TYR A 90 -14.63 -11.21 -7.26
N ASN A 91 -15.36 -12.27 -7.60
CA ASN A 91 -15.19 -12.97 -8.88
C ASN A 91 -15.49 -12.07 -10.09
N ARG A 92 -16.36 -11.07 -9.93
CA ARG A 92 -16.60 -10.08 -10.98
C ARG A 92 -15.55 -8.97 -11.02
N PHE A 93 -15.11 -8.51 -9.86
CA PHE A 93 -14.07 -7.51 -9.69
C PHE A 93 -12.75 -7.94 -10.35
N MET A 94 -12.38 -9.21 -10.21
CA MET A 94 -11.08 -9.72 -10.63
C MET A 94 -10.77 -9.55 -12.13
N PRO A 95 -11.64 -9.97 -13.07
CA PRO A 95 -11.45 -9.69 -14.50
C PRO A 95 -11.37 -8.21 -14.83
N LEU A 96 -12.24 -7.37 -14.24
CA LEU A 96 -12.24 -5.92 -14.45
C LEU A 96 -10.93 -5.28 -13.99
N GLN A 97 -10.41 -5.72 -12.84
CA GLN A 97 -9.13 -5.24 -12.31
C GLN A 97 -7.99 -5.58 -13.26
N ILE A 98 -7.95 -6.80 -13.81
CA ILE A 98 -6.90 -7.23 -14.75
C ILE A 98 -6.98 -6.44 -16.06
N GLU A 99 -8.18 -6.20 -16.57
CA GLU A 99 -8.39 -5.46 -17.83
C GLU A 99 -7.87 -4.03 -17.72
N LYS A 100 -8.14 -3.34 -16.61
CA LYS A 100 -7.81 -1.92 -16.44
C LYS A 100 -6.50 -1.64 -15.72
N ILE A 101 -5.78 -2.66 -15.26
CA ILE A 101 -4.53 -2.46 -14.52
C ILE A 101 -3.48 -1.69 -15.33
N ALA A 102 -3.49 -1.88 -16.66
CA ALA A 102 -2.54 -1.21 -17.56
C ALA A 102 -2.76 0.31 -17.60
N GLU A 103 -4.00 0.77 -17.50
CA GLU A 103 -4.37 2.19 -17.57
C GLU A 103 -3.78 2.99 -16.40
N HIS A 104 -3.56 2.32 -15.27
CA HIS A 104 -3.07 2.92 -14.02
C HIS A 104 -1.70 2.39 -13.59
N SER A 105 -0.88 1.92 -14.54
CA SER A 105 0.44 1.31 -14.28
C SER A 105 1.63 2.29 -14.37
N ALA A 106 1.35 3.59 -14.53
CA ALA A 106 2.37 4.62 -14.60
C ALA A 106 3.15 4.71 -13.29
N LEU A 107 4.48 4.84 -13.39
CA LEU A 107 5.35 5.04 -12.24
C LEU A 107 5.11 6.41 -11.61
N ILE A 108 5.13 6.46 -10.28
CA ILE A 108 5.10 7.72 -9.54
C ILE A 108 6.37 8.52 -9.85
N PRO A 109 6.26 9.82 -10.18
CA PRO A 109 7.43 10.66 -10.46
C PRO A 109 8.48 10.60 -9.34
N GLY A 110 9.74 10.35 -9.71
CA GLY A 110 10.86 10.21 -8.78
C GLY A 110 11.07 8.79 -8.22
N ALA A 111 10.13 7.85 -8.42
CA ALA A 111 10.24 6.49 -7.87
C ALA A 111 11.50 5.74 -8.34
N LEU A 112 11.77 5.72 -9.65
CA LEU A 112 12.95 5.03 -10.19
C LEU A 112 14.27 5.63 -9.67
N GLN A 113 14.34 6.96 -9.58
CA GLN A 113 15.53 7.64 -9.09
C GLN A 113 15.77 7.32 -7.61
N ALA A 114 14.71 7.38 -6.78
CA ALA A 114 14.81 7.01 -5.38
C ALA A 114 15.28 5.56 -5.23
N ILE A 115 14.61 4.61 -5.91
CA ILE A 115 14.95 3.18 -5.83
C ILE A 115 16.38 2.91 -6.31
N ALA A 116 16.84 3.58 -7.37
CA ALA A 116 18.24 3.47 -7.83
C ALA A 116 19.23 3.90 -6.74
N GLN A 117 18.99 5.03 -6.06
CA GLN A 117 19.84 5.48 -4.95
C GLN A 117 19.85 4.49 -3.78
N LEU A 118 18.70 3.90 -3.45
CA LEU A 118 18.62 2.87 -2.40
C LEU A 118 19.44 1.63 -2.77
N ARG A 119 19.42 1.23 -4.05
CA ARG A 119 20.24 0.12 -4.55
C ARG A 119 21.73 0.46 -4.52
N GLU A 120 22.13 1.69 -4.82
CA GLU A 120 23.52 2.16 -4.72
C GLU A 120 24.04 2.09 -3.27
N GLN A 121 23.16 2.30 -2.28
CA GLN A 121 23.45 2.12 -0.85
C GLN A 121 23.48 0.64 -0.42
N GLY A 122 23.19 -0.28 -1.32
CA GLY A 122 23.18 -1.73 -1.10
C GLY A 122 21.90 -2.27 -0.46
N LEU A 123 20.78 -1.52 -0.49
CA LEU A 123 19.50 -2.02 -0.01
C LEU A 123 18.87 -2.98 -1.03
N LYS A 124 18.33 -4.09 -0.53
CA LYS A 124 17.45 -4.98 -1.28
C LYS A 124 16.04 -4.38 -1.37
N ILE A 125 15.37 -4.59 -2.49
CA ILE A 125 14.05 -4.03 -2.76
C ILE A 125 13.01 -5.15 -2.76
N GLY A 126 12.34 -5.33 -1.63
CA GLY A 126 11.16 -6.18 -1.53
C GLY A 126 9.88 -5.40 -1.86
N SER A 127 8.79 -6.12 -2.09
CA SER A 127 7.48 -5.50 -2.24
C SER A 127 6.34 -6.43 -1.85
N CYS A 128 5.21 -5.84 -1.51
CA CYS A 128 3.97 -6.58 -1.30
C CYS A 128 2.76 -5.74 -1.70
N SER A 129 1.61 -6.38 -1.91
CA SER A 129 0.38 -5.68 -2.29
C SER A 129 -0.87 -6.43 -1.83
N GLY A 130 -1.94 -5.68 -1.57
CA GLY A 130 -3.29 -6.25 -1.40
C GLY A 130 -3.87 -6.90 -2.67
N TYR A 131 -3.18 -6.82 -3.81
CA TYR A 131 -3.53 -7.56 -5.02
C TYR A 131 -3.19 -9.07 -4.89
N PRO A 132 -4.05 -9.97 -5.41
CA PRO A 132 -3.73 -11.38 -5.55
C PRO A 132 -2.71 -11.62 -6.66
N LYS A 133 -2.07 -12.79 -6.63
CA LYS A 133 -0.94 -13.16 -7.48
C LYS A 133 -1.21 -12.94 -8.96
N VAL A 134 -2.38 -13.38 -9.44
CA VAL A 134 -2.77 -13.25 -10.85
C VAL A 134 -2.82 -11.79 -11.33
N VAL A 135 -3.19 -10.84 -10.46
CA VAL A 135 -3.16 -9.41 -10.76
C VAL A 135 -1.72 -8.89 -10.64
N MET A 136 -1.00 -9.31 -9.60
CA MET A 136 0.39 -8.90 -9.37
C MET A 136 1.32 -9.30 -10.51
N GLU A 137 1.16 -10.47 -11.11
CA GLU A 137 1.94 -10.90 -12.28
C GLU A 137 1.84 -9.89 -13.44
N LYS A 138 0.65 -9.33 -13.67
CA LYS A 138 0.43 -8.29 -14.69
C LYS A 138 1.02 -6.94 -14.28
N VAL A 139 0.85 -6.53 -13.02
CA VAL A 139 1.45 -5.30 -12.49
C VAL A 139 2.98 -5.35 -12.62
N VAL A 140 3.59 -6.46 -12.23
CA VAL A 140 5.05 -6.67 -12.30
C VAL A 140 5.52 -6.64 -13.76
N GLU A 141 4.84 -7.34 -14.66
CA GLU A 141 5.16 -7.35 -16.09
C GLU A 141 5.17 -5.93 -16.69
N LEU A 142 4.17 -5.11 -16.35
CA LEU A 142 4.07 -3.73 -16.82
C LEU A 142 5.12 -2.82 -16.18
N ALA A 143 5.34 -2.94 -14.88
CA ALA A 143 6.31 -2.12 -14.17
C ALA A 143 7.75 -2.41 -14.63
N GLN A 144 8.08 -3.67 -14.94
CA GLN A 144 9.36 -4.05 -15.54
C GLN A 144 9.60 -3.35 -16.87
N ARG A 145 8.58 -3.29 -17.74
CA ARG A 145 8.66 -2.55 -19.01
C ARG A 145 8.87 -1.05 -18.80
N ASN A 146 8.37 -0.52 -17.69
CA ASN A 146 8.54 0.87 -17.28
C ASN A 146 9.83 1.11 -16.47
N GLY A 147 10.65 0.08 -16.23
CA GLY A 147 11.97 0.19 -15.59
C GLY A 147 12.02 -0.08 -14.09
N TYR A 148 10.91 -0.49 -13.47
CA TYR A 148 10.89 -0.89 -12.05
C TYR A 148 10.96 -2.42 -11.90
N VAL A 149 11.93 -2.88 -11.10
CA VAL A 149 12.09 -4.30 -10.75
C VAL A 149 12.35 -4.40 -9.25
N ALA A 150 11.50 -5.15 -8.55
CA ALA A 150 11.74 -5.58 -7.17
C ALA A 150 12.54 -6.89 -7.15
N ASP A 151 13.36 -7.08 -6.12
CA ASP A 151 14.12 -8.32 -5.89
C ASP A 151 13.20 -9.47 -5.44
N HIS A 152 12.10 -9.13 -4.75
CA HIS A 152 11.04 -10.06 -4.39
C HIS A 152 9.68 -9.35 -4.33
N VAL A 153 8.61 -10.09 -4.66
CA VAL A 153 7.23 -9.60 -4.69
C VAL A 153 6.36 -10.63 -3.99
N VAL A 154 5.52 -10.19 -3.07
CA VAL A 154 4.57 -11.04 -2.35
C VAL A 154 3.15 -10.53 -2.56
N ALA A 155 2.29 -11.36 -3.14
CA ALA A 155 0.86 -11.07 -3.28
C ALA A 155 0.06 -11.51 -2.04
N THR A 156 -1.16 -10.98 -1.90
CA THR A 156 -2.00 -11.20 -0.71
C THR A 156 -2.36 -12.66 -0.47
N ASP A 157 -2.54 -13.44 -1.54
CA ASP A 157 -2.92 -14.85 -1.53
C ASP A 157 -1.73 -15.82 -1.48
N GLU A 158 -0.51 -15.30 -1.38
CA GLU A 158 0.71 -16.11 -1.20
C GLU A 158 1.07 -16.30 0.29
N THR A 159 0.30 -15.70 1.19
CA THR A 159 0.48 -15.79 2.64
C THR A 159 -0.84 -16.11 3.34
N PRO A 160 -0.82 -16.63 4.59
CA PRO A 160 -2.06 -17.00 5.28
C PRO A 160 -3.02 -15.84 5.57
N ASN A 161 -2.52 -14.61 5.56
CA ASN A 161 -3.29 -13.41 5.86
C ASN A 161 -2.66 -12.17 5.20
N GLY A 162 -3.45 -11.38 4.49
CA GLY A 162 -3.01 -10.11 3.91
C GLY A 162 -2.89 -8.99 4.95
N ARG A 163 -2.68 -7.75 4.51
CA ARG A 163 -2.71 -6.57 5.40
C ARG A 163 -4.03 -6.51 6.20
N PRO A 164 -4.00 -6.08 7.48
CA PRO A 164 -2.89 -5.44 8.19
C PRO A 164 -2.00 -6.42 8.96
N TRP A 165 -1.93 -7.69 8.57
CA TRP A 165 -1.07 -8.67 9.21
C TRP A 165 0.35 -8.61 8.65
N PRO A 166 1.39 -9.05 9.39
CA PRO A 166 2.78 -8.86 8.98
C PRO A 166 3.29 -9.85 7.92
N ALA A 167 2.47 -10.82 7.50
CA ALA A 167 2.96 -12.01 6.79
C ALA A 167 3.64 -11.69 5.45
N GLN A 168 3.11 -10.77 4.64
CA GLN A 168 3.73 -10.44 3.35
C GLN A 168 5.06 -9.68 3.53
N ALA A 169 5.13 -8.79 4.53
CA ALA A 169 6.37 -8.11 4.88
C ALA A 169 7.43 -9.11 5.40
N LEU A 170 7.04 -10.05 6.27
CA LEU A 170 7.94 -11.09 6.78
C LEU A 170 8.37 -12.09 5.69
N ALA A 171 7.51 -12.40 4.74
CA ALA A 171 7.87 -13.22 3.58
C ALA A 171 9.00 -12.56 2.76
N ASN A 172 8.99 -11.23 2.61
CA ASN A 172 10.10 -10.49 2.01
C ASN A 172 11.40 -10.60 2.82
N VAL A 173 11.34 -10.49 4.16
CA VAL A 173 12.53 -10.66 5.04
C VAL A 173 13.20 -12.02 4.78
N ILE A 174 12.40 -13.09 4.73
CA ILE A 174 12.86 -14.45 4.50
C ILE A 174 13.46 -14.58 3.10
N ALA A 175 12.72 -14.18 2.07
CA ALA A 175 13.13 -14.35 0.67
C ALA A 175 14.40 -13.55 0.34
N LEU A 176 14.54 -12.36 0.92
CA LEU A 176 15.70 -11.49 0.74
C LEU A 176 16.88 -11.89 1.63
N GLY A 177 16.71 -12.81 2.59
CA GLY A 177 17.77 -13.23 3.51
C GLY A 177 18.29 -12.08 4.36
N ILE A 178 17.37 -11.33 4.97
CA ILE A 178 17.69 -10.27 5.92
C ILE A 178 17.91 -10.90 7.30
N ASP A 179 18.91 -10.41 8.02
CA ASP A 179 19.33 -10.97 9.31
C ASP A 179 18.47 -10.51 10.50
N ASP A 180 17.98 -9.26 10.46
CA ASP A 180 17.15 -8.65 11.49
C ASP A 180 16.01 -7.84 10.86
N VAL A 181 14.79 -8.00 11.38
CA VAL A 181 13.62 -7.26 10.87
C VAL A 181 13.72 -5.76 11.16
N ALA A 182 14.44 -5.36 12.22
CA ALA A 182 14.72 -3.95 12.50
C ALA A 182 15.62 -3.30 11.43
N ALA A 183 16.31 -4.09 10.59
CA ALA A 183 17.05 -3.63 9.42
C ALA A 183 16.17 -3.45 8.16
N CYS A 184 14.84 -3.59 8.30
CA CYS A 184 13.89 -3.36 7.22
C CYS A 184 13.05 -2.10 7.47
N VAL A 185 12.62 -1.49 6.37
CA VAL A 185 11.63 -0.41 6.37
C VAL A 185 10.47 -0.75 5.44
N LYS A 186 9.24 -0.62 5.92
CA LYS A 186 8.01 -0.74 5.14
C LYS A 186 7.57 0.64 4.69
N VAL A 187 7.30 0.81 3.40
CA VAL A 187 6.77 2.04 2.80
C VAL A 187 5.39 1.75 2.25
N ASP A 188 4.39 2.56 2.59
CA ASP A 188 3.01 2.35 2.18
C ASP A 188 2.21 3.66 2.21
N ASP A 189 1.19 3.78 1.36
CA ASP A 189 0.26 4.91 1.34
C ASP A 189 -1.05 4.62 2.08
N THR A 190 -1.19 3.44 2.69
CA THR A 190 -2.41 2.99 3.36
C THR A 190 -2.19 2.66 4.82
N TRP A 191 -3.21 2.92 5.65
CA TRP A 191 -3.19 2.58 7.07
C TRP A 191 -2.95 1.07 7.33
N PRO A 192 -3.61 0.12 6.62
CA PRO A 192 -3.34 -1.30 6.81
C PRO A 192 -1.90 -1.70 6.49
N GLY A 193 -1.26 -1.07 5.50
CA GLY A 193 0.13 -1.34 5.14
C GLY A 193 1.14 -0.80 6.16
N ILE A 194 0.86 0.35 6.77
CA ILE A 194 1.65 0.84 7.91
C ILE A 194 1.52 -0.09 9.12
N LEU A 195 0.32 -0.58 9.41
CA LEU A 195 0.12 -1.58 10.46
C LEU A 195 0.85 -2.90 10.16
N GLU A 196 0.90 -3.35 8.91
CA GLU A 196 1.69 -4.51 8.49
C GLU A 196 3.18 -4.33 8.85
N GLY A 197 3.78 -3.19 8.50
CA GLY A 197 5.18 -2.88 8.84
C GLY A 197 5.42 -2.79 10.35
N ARG A 198 4.54 -2.09 11.08
CA ARG A 198 4.65 -1.96 12.55
C ARG A 198 4.54 -3.32 13.24
N LYS A 199 3.58 -4.16 12.84
CA LYS A 199 3.42 -5.51 13.40
C LYS A 199 4.55 -6.47 13.02
N ALA A 200 5.20 -6.25 11.88
CA ALA A 200 6.38 -7.01 11.50
C ALA A 200 7.61 -6.63 12.34
N GLY A 201 7.62 -5.43 12.95
CA GLY A 201 8.77 -4.90 13.67
C GLY A 201 9.75 -4.14 12.77
N MET A 202 9.27 -3.60 11.66
CA MET A 202 10.05 -2.78 10.72
C MET A 202 9.93 -1.30 11.08
N TRP A 203 10.88 -0.50 10.59
CA TRP A 203 10.65 0.93 10.39
C TRP A 203 9.48 1.14 9.42
N THR A 204 8.77 2.26 9.51
CA THR A 204 7.60 2.53 8.67
C THR A 204 7.56 3.97 8.19
N VAL A 205 7.31 4.12 6.90
CA VAL A 205 7.20 5.41 6.22
C VAL A 205 5.86 5.46 5.51
N ALA A 206 5.02 6.42 5.88
CA ALA A 206 3.73 6.61 5.27
C ALA A 206 3.77 7.71 4.20
N LEU A 207 3.24 7.41 3.02
CA LEU A 207 3.15 8.36 1.91
C LEU A 207 1.84 9.14 1.99
N THR A 208 1.92 10.47 2.07
CA THR A 208 0.75 11.32 2.33
C THR A 208 0.10 11.88 1.08
N CYS A 209 0.83 12.07 -0.03
CA CYS A 209 0.32 12.79 -1.20
C CYS A 209 0.27 11.97 -2.49
N SER A 210 1.02 10.88 -2.57
CA SER A 210 1.10 10.06 -3.80
C SER A 210 0.04 8.97 -3.90
N GLY A 211 -0.68 8.67 -2.82
CA GLY A 211 -1.59 7.51 -2.77
C GLY A 211 -3.00 7.81 -2.33
N ASN A 212 -3.63 6.80 -1.72
CA ASN A 212 -5.06 6.72 -1.46
C ASN A 212 -5.60 7.87 -0.59
N ALA A 213 -4.80 8.34 0.37
CA ALA A 213 -5.22 9.33 1.36
C ALA A 213 -5.52 10.71 0.77
N LEU A 214 -4.71 11.16 -0.19
CA LEU A 214 -4.93 12.40 -0.94
C LEU A 214 -5.87 12.15 -2.13
N GLY A 215 -5.68 11.02 -2.82
CA GLY A 215 -6.60 10.57 -3.86
C GLY A 215 -6.72 11.52 -5.07
N LEU A 216 -5.66 12.26 -5.38
CA LEU A 216 -5.57 13.17 -6.51
C LEU A 216 -4.63 12.63 -7.59
N THR A 217 -4.83 13.02 -8.84
CA THR A 217 -3.86 12.85 -9.92
C THR A 217 -2.60 13.68 -9.65
N TYR A 218 -1.47 13.32 -10.26
CA TYR A 218 -0.22 14.06 -10.10
C TYR A 218 -0.35 15.54 -10.49
N GLU A 219 -1.03 15.85 -11.60
CA GLU A 219 -1.25 17.21 -12.08
C GLU A 219 -2.07 18.04 -11.08
N ALA A 220 -3.15 17.46 -10.57
CA ALA A 220 -3.98 18.10 -9.55
C ALA A 220 -3.20 18.34 -8.25
N TYR A 221 -2.39 17.36 -7.80
CA TYR A 221 -1.49 17.54 -6.66
C TYR A 221 -0.50 18.70 -6.89
N LYS A 222 0.12 18.78 -8.07
CA LYS A 222 1.05 19.86 -8.42
C LYS A 222 0.38 21.23 -8.54
N ALA A 223 -0.91 21.27 -8.86
CA ALA A 223 -1.71 22.48 -8.97
C ALA A 223 -2.34 22.93 -7.64
N LEU A 224 -2.24 22.13 -6.56
CA LEU A 224 -2.79 22.52 -5.27
C LEU A 224 -2.12 23.78 -4.73
N PRO A 225 -2.89 24.79 -4.29
CA PRO A 225 -2.36 25.88 -3.49
C PRO A 225 -1.68 25.35 -2.22
N LEU A 226 -0.57 25.98 -1.81
CA LEU A 226 0.25 25.50 -0.70
C LEU A 226 -0.53 25.42 0.62
N ASP A 227 -1.42 26.38 0.87
CA ASP A 227 -2.28 26.42 2.06
C ASP A 227 -3.27 25.24 2.10
N ILE A 228 -3.79 24.83 0.95
CA ILE A 228 -4.65 23.65 0.83
C ILE A 228 -3.82 22.37 1.00
N LEU A 229 -2.63 22.31 0.39
CA LEU A 229 -1.74 21.16 0.54
C LEU A 229 -1.33 20.94 2.01
N GLU A 230 -1.03 22.01 2.74
CA GLU A 230 -0.71 21.93 4.17
C GLU A 230 -1.91 21.44 5.01
N GLN A 231 -3.13 21.89 4.68
CA GLN A 231 -4.35 21.40 5.32
C GLN A 231 -4.57 19.90 5.06
N GLU A 232 -4.35 19.45 3.83
CA GLU A 232 -4.46 18.03 3.46
C GLU A 232 -3.38 17.20 4.15
N ARG A 233 -2.12 17.65 4.20
CA ARG A 233 -1.06 16.99 4.96
C ARG A 233 -1.44 16.84 6.44
N ALA A 234 -2.00 17.88 7.06
CA ALA A 234 -2.43 17.81 8.45
C ALA A 234 -3.62 16.85 8.65
N ARG A 235 -4.59 16.84 7.73
CA ARG A 235 -5.73 15.90 7.76
C ARG A 235 -5.25 14.46 7.62
N ILE A 236 -4.37 14.20 6.66
CA ILE A 236 -3.83 12.87 6.37
C ILE A 236 -2.90 12.41 7.48
N GLY A 237 -2.08 13.29 8.05
CA GLY A 237 -1.27 13.02 9.23
C GLY A 237 -2.12 12.52 10.40
N ARG A 238 -3.22 13.22 10.72
CA ARG A 238 -4.21 12.77 11.71
C ARG A 238 -4.81 11.41 11.36
N MET A 239 -5.11 11.20 10.08
CA MET A 239 -5.63 9.92 9.59
C MET A 239 -4.65 8.77 9.81
N PHE A 240 -3.33 9.00 9.89
CA PHE A 240 -2.31 7.97 10.13
C PHE A 240 -1.93 7.78 11.62
N GLU A 241 -2.31 8.68 12.53
CA GLU A 241 -1.84 8.72 13.92
C GLU A 241 -1.92 7.37 14.65
N GLY A 242 -3.06 6.68 14.59
CA GLY A 242 -3.21 5.40 15.29
C GLY A 242 -2.47 4.21 14.66
N SER A 243 -2.02 4.32 13.40
CA SER A 243 -1.10 3.35 12.78
C SER A 243 0.36 3.62 13.17
N ARG A 244 0.65 4.78 13.75
CA ARG A 244 1.97 5.19 14.28
C ARG A 244 3.10 4.99 13.27
N PRO A 245 3.06 5.63 12.09
CA PRO A 245 4.21 5.64 11.20
C PRO A 245 5.40 6.31 11.88
N HIS A 246 6.63 5.87 11.58
CA HIS A 246 7.83 6.55 12.09
C HIS A 246 8.12 7.83 11.31
N TYR A 247 7.74 7.86 10.02
CA TYR A 247 7.93 8.99 9.13
C TYR A 247 6.71 9.20 8.25
N LEU A 248 6.48 10.47 7.90
CA LEU A 248 5.50 10.91 6.90
C LEU A 248 6.26 11.69 5.82
N ILE A 249 6.09 11.32 4.56
CA ILE A 249 6.65 12.03 3.40
C ILE A 249 5.58 12.12 2.31
N ASP A 250 5.66 13.10 1.42
CA ASP A 250 4.61 13.28 0.41
C ASP A 250 4.65 12.16 -0.64
N THR A 251 5.86 11.85 -1.10
CA THR A 251 6.09 10.87 -2.16
C THR A 251 7.36 10.05 -1.92
N ILE A 252 7.47 8.92 -2.61
CA ILE A 252 8.66 8.06 -2.57
C ILE A 252 9.97 8.79 -2.97
N ALA A 253 9.89 9.94 -3.66
CA ALA A 253 11.06 10.72 -4.04
C ALA A 253 11.89 11.21 -2.83
N GLU A 254 11.25 11.37 -1.66
CA GLU A 254 11.90 11.81 -0.41
C GLU A 254 12.48 10.65 0.40
N LEU A 255 12.18 9.40 0.02
CA LEU A 255 12.58 8.21 0.76
C LEU A 255 14.10 8.11 1.02
N PRO A 256 15.01 8.44 0.08
CA PRO A 256 16.46 8.36 0.33
C PRO A 256 16.93 9.17 1.55
N ALA A 257 16.32 10.33 1.81
CA ALA A 257 16.67 11.14 2.98
C ALA A 257 16.18 10.50 4.30
N VAL A 258 15.00 9.88 4.28
CA VAL A 258 14.45 9.13 5.42
C VAL A 258 15.32 7.90 5.75
N ILE A 259 15.82 7.21 4.73
CA ILE A 259 16.70 6.05 4.90
C ILE A 259 18.01 6.45 5.61
N GLU A 260 18.57 7.60 5.27
CA GLU A 260 19.78 8.12 5.92
C GLU A 260 19.53 8.47 7.40
N ASP A 261 18.38 9.07 7.71
CA ASP A 261 18.01 9.34 9.10
C ASP A 261 17.80 8.05 9.90
N ILE A 262 17.13 7.04 9.33
CA ILE A 262 16.97 5.72 9.96
C ILE A 262 18.34 5.08 10.23
N ASN A 263 19.26 5.11 9.27
CA ASN A 263 20.62 4.60 9.47
C ASN A 263 21.34 5.33 10.61
N THR A 264 21.19 6.66 10.70
CA THR A 264 21.75 7.45 11.81
C THR A 264 21.17 7.04 13.17
N ARG A 265 19.87 6.72 13.23
CA ARG A 265 19.18 6.26 14.44
C ARG A 265 19.60 4.84 14.83
N LEU A 266 19.67 3.92 13.86
CA LEU A 266 20.15 2.55 14.06
C LEU A 266 21.60 2.53 14.59
N ALA A 267 22.48 3.36 14.04
CA ALA A 267 23.86 3.52 14.52
C ALA A 267 23.97 4.04 15.97
N ARG A 268 22.92 4.70 16.48
CA ARG A 268 22.81 5.10 17.90
C ARG A 268 22.12 4.05 18.78
N GLY A 269 21.70 2.93 18.20
CA GLY A 269 21.00 1.84 18.88
C GLY A 269 19.48 2.04 19.01
N GLU A 270 18.90 3.04 18.33
CA GLU A 270 17.44 3.20 18.29
C GLU A 270 16.80 2.17 17.37
N MET A 271 15.76 1.49 17.85
CA MET A 271 15.07 0.42 17.13
C MET A 271 13.62 0.83 16.83
N PRO A 272 12.95 0.28 15.80
CA PRO A 272 11.59 0.69 15.42
C PRO A 272 10.52 0.40 16.49
N GLN A 273 10.82 -0.46 17.45
CA GLN A 273 9.94 -0.75 18.59
C GLN A 273 10.11 0.26 19.74
N ALA A 274 11.20 1.06 19.75
CA ALA A 274 11.38 2.13 20.72
C ALA A 274 10.36 3.25 20.43
N GLN A 275 9.82 3.84 21.51
CA GLN A 275 8.68 4.77 21.46
C GLN A 275 8.92 5.99 20.58
#